data_AF-A0A7Y0G737-F1
#
_entry.id   AF-A0A7Y0G737-F1
#
_cell.length_a   1.000
_cell.length_b   1.000
_cell.length_c   1.000
_cell.angle_alpha   90.00
_cell.angle_beta   90.00
_cell.angle_gamma   90.00
#
_symmetry.space_group_name_H-M   'P 1'
#
loop_
_entity.id
_entity.type
_entity.pdbx_description
1 polymer ?
#
loop_
_entity_poly.entity_id
_entity_poly.type
_entity_poly.pdbx_seq_one_letter_code
_entity_poly.pdbx_strand_id
1 'polypeptide(L)'
;MAQTLQPSPHALQLIQTLVRMNTVSHNSNLPLIHFVRDELQKLGVRSRITCNADKTKANLFATLGEGRAAGVILSGHTDTVPWDGQDWTLEPLSATVRDGRLYGRGSCDMKGLIGMAFAHAGA
;
A
#
# COMPACT_ATOMS: atom_id res chain seq x y z
N MET A 1 21.66 -23.24 -2.55
CA MET A 1 20.84 -22.48 -1.58
C MET A 1 20.28 -21.28 -2.32
N ALA A 2 18.97 -21.22 -2.58
CA ALA A 2 18.37 -20.03 -3.19
C ALA A 2 18.48 -18.87 -2.18
N GLN A 3 19.06 -17.75 -2.61
CA GLN A 3 19.15 -16.56 -1.79
C GLN A 3 17.72 -16.06 -1.55
N THR A 4 17.26 -16.06 -0.29
CA THR A 4 15.92 -15.56 0.02
C THR A 4 15.90 -14.07 -0.25
N LEU A 5 15.19 -13.66 -1.31
CA LEU A 5 14.98 -12.24 -1.62
C LEU A 5 14.16 -11.63 -0.47
N GLN A 6 14.76 -10.68 0.24
CA GLN A 6 14.10 -9.88 1.27
C GLN A 6 13.84 -8.47 0.73
N PRO A 7 12.75 -7.81 1.13
CA PRO A 7 12.53 -6.41 0.79
C PRO A 7 13.64 -5.54 1.38
N SER A 8 13.93 -4.41 0.74
CA SER A 8 14.81 -3.40 1.33
C SER A 8 14.18 -2.84 2.63
N PRO A 9 14.99 -2.27 3.56
CA PRO A 9 14.44 -1.64 4.76
C PRO A 9 13.40 -0.55 4.46
N HIS A 10 13.62 0.22 3.38
CA HIS A 10 12.67 1.24 2.93
C HIS A 10 11.35 0.63 2.46
N ALA A 11 11.40 -0.44 1.65
CA ALA A 11 10.20 -1.13 1.19
C ALA A 11 9.42 -1.74 2.35
N LEU A 12 10.11 -2.38 3.31
CA LEU A 12 9.47 -2.93 4.50
C LEU A 12 8.80 -1.84 5.34
N GLN A 13 9.45 -0.70 5.53
CA GLN A 13 8.88 0.43 6.28
C GLN A 13 7.61 0.97 5.62
N LEU A 14 7.60 1.11 4.28
CA LEU A 14 6.42 1.53 3.53
C LEU A 14 5.29 0.50 3.65
N ILE A 15 5.58 -0.79 3.48
CA ILE A 15 4.58 -1.85 3.65
C ILE A 15 3.99 -1.81 5.07
N GLN A 16 4.83 -1.69 6.10
CA GLN A 16 4.36 -1.61 7.49
C GLN A 16 3.48 -0.39 7.72
N THR A 17 3.85 0.76 7.12
CA THR A 17 3.05 1.99 7.19
C THR A 17 1.67 1.80 6.57
N LEU A 18 1.59 1.21 5.37
CA LEU A 18 0.32 0.95 4.71
C LEU A 18 -0.54 -0.05 5.49
N VAL A 19 0.06 -1.14 6.01
CA VAL A 19 -0.65 -2.15 6.83
C VAL A 19 -1.25 -1.51 8.08
N ARG A 20 -0.55 -0.58 8.72
CA ARG A 20 -1.03 0.14 9.92
C ARG A 20 -2.22 1.07 9.66
N MET A 21 -2.46 1.47 8.41
CA MET A 21 -3.60 2.32 8.07
C MET A 21 -4.89 1.48 8.03
N ASN A 22 -5.85 1.80 8.89
CA ASN A 22 -7.13 1.12 8.92
C ASN A 22 -7.98 1.50 7.70
N THR A 23 -7.93 0.65 6.68
CA THR A 23 -8.71 0.78 5.44
C THR A 23 -9.65 -0.40 5.28
N VAL A 24 -10.27 -0.89 6.37
CA VAL A 24 -11.33 -1.89 6.26
C VAL A 24 -12.39 -1.41 5.26
N SER A 25 -12.98 -2.31 4.48
CA SER A 25 -13.81 -1.98 3.32
C SER A 25 -14.99 -1.05 3.64
N HIS A 26 -15.51 -1.02 4.86
CA HIS A 26 -16.55 -0.07 5.30
C HIS A 26 -16.01 1.30 5.75
N ASN A 27 -14.69 1.43 5.97
CA ASN A 27 -14.01 2.68 6.31
C ASN A 27 -13.54 3.45 5.07
N SER A 28 -13.23 4.73 5.25
CA SER A 28 -12.58 5.53 4.22
C SER A 28 -11.15 5.03 3.94
N ASN A 29 -10.73 4.99 2.67
CA ASN A 29 -9.34 4.76 2.29
C ASN A 29 -8.54 6.06 2.05
N LEU A 30 -9.18 7.23 2.21
CA LEU A 30 -8.58 8.52 1.90
C LEU A 30 -7.27 8.80 2.64
N PRO A 31 -7.08 8.44 3.93
CA PRO A 31 -5.80 8.64 4.60
C PRO A 31 -4.64 7.94 3.89
N LEU A 32 -4.86 6.71 3.42
CA LEU A 32 -3.85 5.94 2.67
C LEU A 32 -3.61 6.56 1.29
N ILE A 33 -4.68 6.93 0.57
CA ILE A 33 -4.57 7.59 -0.74
C ILE A 33 -3.80 8.90 -0.65
N HIS A 34 -4.07 9.72 0.37
CA HIS A 34 -3.38 10.99 0.59
C HIS A 34 -1.93 10.81 0.99
N PHE A 35 -1.63 9.83 1.86
CA PHE A 35 -0.25 9.47 2.17
C PHE A 35 0.55 9.13 0.90
N VAL A 36 0.04 8.23 0.05
CA VAL A 36 0.74 7.84 -1.20
C VAL A 36 0.87 9.02 -2.15
N ARG A 37 -0.17 9.86 -2.31
CA ARG A 37 -0.10 11.09 -3.11
C ARG A 37 1.02 12.00 -2.61
N ASP A 38 1.06 12.27 -1.32
CA ASP A 38 1.98 13.26 -0.74
C ASP A 38 3.43 12.79 -0.84
N GLU A 39 3.69 11.51 -0.65
CA GLU A 39 5.03 10.97 -0.87
C GLU A 39 5.44 10.97 -2.35
N LEU A 40 4.54 10.61 -3.27
CA LEU A 40 4.79 10.71 -4.72
C LEU A 40 5.04 12.16 -5.15
N GLN A 41 4.34 13.12 -4.54
CA GLN A 41 4.53 14.54 -4.81
C GLN A 41 5.93 15.02 -4.40
N LYS A 42 6.50 14.51 -3.30
CA LYS A 42 7.88 14.82 -2.90
C LYS A 42 8.91 14.36 -3.95
N LEU A 43 8.56 13.35 -4.74
CA LEU A 43 9.37 12.84 -5.86
C LEU A 43 9.07 13.57 -7.19
N GLY A 44 8.19 14.56 -7.20
CA GLY A 44 7.75 15.25 -8.42
C GLY A 44 6.77 14.45 -9.28
N VAL A 45 6.23 13.33 -8.78
CA VAL A 45 5.29 12.48 -9.52
C VAL A 45 3.86 13.00 -9.31
N ARG A 46 3.25 13.49 -10.39
CA ARG A 46 1.84 13.93 -10.36
C ARG A 46 0.91 12.74 -10.22
N SER A 47 -0.07 12.88 -9.32
CA SER A 47 -1.10 11.88 -9.07
C SER A 47 -2.49 12.44 -9.36
N ARG A 48 -3.33 11.65 -10.04
CA ARG A 48 -4.75 11.93 -10.25
C ARG A 48 -5.58 11.13 -9.24
N ILE A 49 -6.35 11.83 -8.40
CA ILE A 49 -7.29 11.21 -7.48
C ILE A 49 -8.69 11.24 -8.11
N THR A 50 -9.39 10.11 -8.06
CA THR A 50 -10.81 10.02 -8.49
C THR A 50 -11.63 9.48 -7.34
N CYS A 51 -12.53 10.31 -6.83
CA CYS A 51 -13.39 9.94 -5.70
C CYS A 51 -14.65 9.20 -6.16
N ASN A 52 -15.23 8.41 -5.27
CA ASN A 52 -16.62 7.97 -5.40
C ASN A 52 -17.61 9.15 -5.23
N ALA A 53 -18.90 8.90 -5.46
CA ALA A 53 -19.93 9.95 -5.51
C ALA A 53 -20.04 10.79 -4.23
N ASP A 54 -19.95 10.14 -3.05
CA ASP A 54 -20.04 10.80 -1.74
C ASP A 54 -18.68 11.31 -1.22
N LYS A 55 -17.61 11.13 -2.00
CA LYS A 55 -16.23 11.54 -1.67
C LYS A 55 -15.69 10.91 -0.39
N THR A 56 -16.17 9.74 0.02
CA THR A 56 -15.66 9.01 1.19
C THR A 56 -14.51 8.06 0.84
N LYS A 57 -14.34 7.72 -0.44
CA LYS A 57 -13.30 6.83 -0.94
C LYS A 57 -12.72 7.35 -2.25
N ALA A 58 -11.49 6.95 -2.57
CA ALA A 58 -10.88 7.34 -3.82
C ALA A 58 -9.91 6.30 -4.38
N ASN A 59 -9.73 6.38 -5.70
CA ASN A 59 -8.62 5.76 -6.42
C ASN A 59 -7.51 6.79 -6.64
N LEU A 60 -6.27 6.32 -6.72
CA LEU A 60 -5.11 7.11 -7.10
C LEU A 60 -4.47 6.53 -8.35
N PHE A 61 -4.20 7.37 -9.33
CA PHE A 61 -3.46 7.02 -10.54
C PHE A 61 -2.24 7.93 -10.68
N ALA A 62 -1.05 7.34 -10.79
CA ALA A 62 0.20 8.06 -10.98
C ALA A 62 0.97 7.44 -12.15
N THR A 63 1.71 8.27 -12.88
CA THR A 63 2.53 7.83 -14.02
C THR A 63 3.96 8.30 -13.81
N LEU A 64 4.88 7.33 -13.78
CA LEU A 64 6.31 7.58 -13.75
C LEU A 64 6.84 7.52 -15.18
N GLY A 65 7.66 8.49 -15.59
CA GLY A 65 8.17 8.58 -16.96
C GLY A 65 7.09 8.97 -17.97
N GLU A 66 6.25 9.96 -17.63
CA GLU A 66 5.24 10.53 -18.53
C GLU A 66 5.82 10.86 -19.92
N GLY A 67 5.07 10.56 -20.99
CA GLY A 67 5.50 10.76 -22.37
C GLY A 67 6.22 9.57 -23.02
N ARG A 68 6.46 8.48 -22.29
CA ARG A 68 6.98 7.23 -22.89
C ARG A 68 5.94 6.51 -23.72
N ALA A 69 6.39 5.88 -24.82
CA ALA A 69 5.53 5.20 -25.79
C ALA A 69 4.89 3.90 -25.29
N ALA A 70 5.46 3.28 -24.25
CA ALA A 70 4.96 2.04 -23.64
C ALA A 70 5.28 2.01 -22.15
N GLY A 71 4.52 1.21 -21.40
CA GLY A 71 4.69 1.04 -19.97
C GLY A 71 3.92 -0.17 -19.45
N VAL A 72 4.03 -0.39 -18.14
CA VAL A 72 3.30 -1.42 -17.40
C VAL A 72 2.45 -0.74 -16.35
N ILE A 73 1.23 -1.22 -16.13
CA ILE A 73 0.38 -0.78 -15.03
C ILE A 73 0.55 -1.76 -13.87
N LEU A 74 1.01 -1.25 -12.73
CA LEU A 74 0.93 -1.94 -11.45
C LEU A 74 -0.35 -1.48 -10.76
N SER A 75 -1.26 -2.40 -10.46
CA SER A 75 -2.57 -2.10 -9.87
C SER A 75 -2.76 -2.91 -8.60
N GLY A 76 -3.40 -2.30 -7.60
CA GLY A 76 -3.79 -2.97 -6.37
C GLY A 76 -4.91 -2.25 -5.67
N HIS A 77 -5.61 -2.97 -4.80
CA HIS A 77 -6.65 -2.42 -3.94
C HIS A 77 -6.07 -2.08 -2.56
N THR A 78 -6.58 -0.99 -1.97
CA THR A 78 -6.07 -0.46 -0.70
C THR A 78 -6.92 -0.89 0.49
N ASP A 79 -8.14 -1.34 0.22
CA ASP A 79 -9.06 -1.78 1.26
C ASP A 79 -8.69 -3.16 1.80
N THR A 80 -9.30 -3.52 2.91
CA THR A 80 -9.11 -4.83 3.52
C THR A 80 -10.44 -5.37 3.99
N VAL A 81 -10.56 -6.70 4.05
CA VAL A 81 -11.74 -7.32 4.65
C VAL A 81 -11.81 -7.04 6.16
N PRO A 82 -13.01 -6.94 6.75
CA PRO A 82 -13.19 -6.86 8.20
C PRO A 82 -12.56 -8.07 8.91
N TRP A 83 -12.25 -7.89 10.20
CA TRP A 83 -11.66 -8.95 11.05
C TRP A 83 -12.39 -9.15 12.37
N ASP A 84 -13.55 -8.53 12.56
CA ASP A 84 -14.37 -8.67 13.75
C ASP A 84 -14.68 -10.15 14.02
N GLY A 85 -14.48 -10.58 15.27
CA GLY A 85 -14.73 -11.95 15.70
C GLY A 85 -13.74 -13.00 15.16
N GLN A 86 -12.64 -12.61 14.52
CA GLN A 86 -11.57 -13.53 14.11
C GLN A 86 -10.52 -13.70 15.21
N ASP A 87 -9.97 -14.91 15.33
CA ASP A 87 -8.97 -15.26 16.35
C ASP A 87 -7.56 -14.78 15.98
N TRP A 88 -7.34 -13.47 16.10
CA TRP A 88 -6.03 -12.87 15.91
C TRP A 88 -5.13 -13.08 17.13
N THR A 89 -3.94 -13.64 16.91
CA THR A 89 -2.89 -13.78 17.95
C THR A 89 -1.97 -12.56 18.05
N LEU A 90 -2.08 -11.64 17.10
CA LEU A 90 -1.37 -10.36 17.04
C LEU A 90 -2.36 -9.29 16.59
N GLU A 91 -2.21 -8.06 17.07
CA GLU A 91 -3.06 -6.95 16.63
C GLU A 91 -3.09 -6.83 15.09
N PRO A 92 -4.27 -6.84 14.43
CA PRO A 92 -4.40 -6.94 12.98
C PRO A 92 -3.65 -5.84 12.23
N LEU A 93 -3.54 -4.64 12.80
CA LEU A 93 -2.85 -3.51 12.19
C LEU A 93 -1.42 -3.31 12.72
N SER A 94 -0.88 -4.22 13.53
CA SER A 94 0.47 -4.06 14.12
C SER A 94 1.60 -4.01 13.08
N ALA A 95 1.42 -4.67 11.94
CA ALA A 95 2.47 -4.89 10.95
C ALA A 95 3.74 -5.49 11.59
N THR A 96 3.55 -6.46 12.48
CA THR A 96 4.61 -7.10 13.25
C THR A 96 5.44 -8.01 12.35
N VAL A 97 6.77 -7.86 12.39
CA VAL A 97 7.68 -8.83 11.76
C VAL A 97 8.14 -9.83 12.82
N ARG A 98 7.87 -11.12 12.58
CA ARG A 98 8.30 -12.23 13.45
C ARG A 98 8.69 -13.42 12.58
N ASP A 99 9.83 -14.06 12.89
CA ASP A 99 10.33 -15.24 12.17
C ASP A 99 10.36 -15.07 10.64
N GLY A 100 10.82 -13.90 10.17
CA GLY A 100 10.92 -13.58 8.75
C GLY A 100 9.58 -13.36 8.03
N ARG A 101 8.48 -13.19 8.76
CA ARG A 101 7.14 -12.95 8.21
C ARG A 101 6.54 -11.65 8.73
N LEU A 102 5.82 -10.94 7.86
CA LEU A 102 5.04 -9.75 8.21
C LEU A 102 3.58 -10.13 8.50
N TYR A 103 3.18 -9.98 9.77
CA TYR A 103 1.82 -10.23 10.23
C TYR A 103 1.03 -8.92 10.28
N GLY A 104 -0.11 -8.90 9.59
CA GLY A 104 -1.09 -7.84 9.66
C GLY A 104 -2.14 -7.96 8.56
N ARG A 105 -3.36 -7.49 8.81
CA ARG A 105 -4.42 -7.45 7.81
C ARG A 105 -3.99 -6.58 6.64
N GLY A 106 -4.06 -7.16 5.46
CA GLY A 106 -3.66 -6.51 4.22
C GLY A 106 -2.18 -6.68 3.87
N SER A 107 -1.36 -7.33 4.71
CA SER A 107 0.07 -7.53 4.41
C SER A 107 0.27 -8.33 3.11
N CYS A 108 -0.44 -9.45 2.96
CA CYS A 108 -0.42 -10.26 1.75
C CYS A 108 -1.44 -9.77 0.70
N ASP A 109 -2.63 -9.34 1.13
CA ASP A 109 -3.73 -8.92 0.26
C ASP A 109 -4.21 -7.47 0.53
N MET A 110 -3.67 -6.47 -0.16
CA MET A 110 -2.48 -6.56 -1.02
C MET A 110 -1.51 -5.40 -0.83
N LYS A 111 -1.51 -4.81 0.37
CA LYS A 111 -0.66 -3.66 0.73
C LYS A 111 0.83 -3.98 0.66
N GLY A 112 1.21 -5.26 0.77
CA GLY A 112 2.56 -5.73 0.48
C GLY A 112 3.01 -5.38 -0.93
N LEU A 113 2.20 -5.70 -1.96
CA LEU A 113 2.51 -5.37 -3.35
C LEU A 113 2.58 -3.84 -3.54
N ILE A 114 1.62 -3.11 -2.98
CA ILE A 114 1.55 -1.65 -3.10
C ILE A 114 2.80 -1.02 -2.49
N GLY A 115 3.18 -1.42 -1.28
CA GLY A 115 4.37 -0.90 -0.61
C GLY A 115 5.66 -1.25 -1.36
N MET A 116 5.76 -2.45 -1.94
CA MET A 116 6.88 -2.82 -2.81
C MET A 116 6.96 -1.94 -4.06
N ALA A 117 5.87 -1.82 -4.81
CA ALA A 117 5.85 -1.00 -6.03
C ALA A 117 6.17 0.46 -5.73
N PHE A 118 5.60 0.98 -4.64
CA PHE A 118 5.78 2.35 -4.22
C PHE A 118 7.23 2.65 -3.76
N ALA A 119 7.90 1.69 -3.10
CA ALA A 119 9.31 1.84 -2.70
C ALA A 119 10.28 2.04 -3.87
N HIS A 120 9.89 1.66 -5.09
CA HIS A 120 10.67 1.84 -6.30
C HIS A 120 10.25 3.07 -7.12
N ALA A 121 9.36 3.92 -6.61
CA ALA A 121 8.87 5.08 -7.33
C ALA A 121 9.91 6.20 -7.49
N GLY A 122 10.96 6.23 -6.66
CA GLY A 122 12.05 7.22 -6.72
C GLY A 122 13.41 6.65 -7.14
N ALA A 123 13.46 5.37 -7.54
CA ALA A 123 14.68 4.69 -7.96
C ALA A 123 14.92 4.80 -9.48
#